data_AF-A0A537XZ68-F1
#
_entry.id   AF-A0A537XZ68-F1
#
_cell.length_a   1.000
_cell.length_b   1.000
_cell.length_c   1.000
_cell.angle_alpha   90.00
_cell.angle_beta   90.00
_cell.angle_gamma   90.00
#
_symmetry.space_group_name_H-M   'P 1'
#
loop_
_entity.id
_entity.type
_entity.pdbx_description
1 polymer ?
#
loop_
_entity_poly.entity_id
_entity_poly.type
_entity_poly.pdbx_seq_one_letter_code
_entity_poly.pdbx_strand_id
1 'polypeptide(L)'
;MPQEMTLTFRCPKELDGLLPLPMLAASGLPGWVKEMPAQAFNAVLSRDHDTVKRCPPFIDAMTSGFLIPLICDVKFENGEFTWDYDLPPGGESGFVRSPIGFHDASQVTGTPLFDADRYLIKFHNLWTIEAPDGYSLLFTHPVNRFDLPFTTLTGLVDCDRYHDAWIHFPARWHDASFNGVLPKGTPVAQCFPVKRENWSARTAAFNEEETQRAHDLTNAIFRDKSVYRRQFRA
;
A
#
# COMPACT_ATOMS: atom_id res chain seq x y z
N MET A 1 -2.38 1.99 29.91
CA MET A 1 -2.53 1.42 28.55
C MET A 1 -1.90 2.41 27.59
N PRO A 2 -1.11 2.00 26.59
CA PRO A 2 -0.63 2.93 25.57
C PRO A 2 -1.83 3.67 24.97
N GLN A 3 -1.70 4.97 24.74
CA GLN A 3 -2.73 5.74 24.08
C GLN A 3 -2.91 5.19 22.66
N GLU A 4 -4.15 4.83 22.32
CA GLU A 4 -4.48 4.38 20.96
C GLU A 4 -4.29 5.56 20.00
N MET A 5 -3.49 5.35 18.98
CA MET A 5 -3.20 6.35 17.95
C MET A 5 -4.17 6.13 16.78
N THR A 6 -4.86 7.18 16.38
CA THR A 6 -5.94 7.10 15.38
C THR A 6 -5.63 7.97 14.18
N LEU A 7 -5.90 7.46 12.97
CA LEU A 7 -5.99 8.28 11.76
C LEU A 7 -7.46 8.68 11.57
N THR A 8 -7.69 9.96 11.29
CA THR A 8 -9.04 10.47 11.01
C THR A 8 -9.22 10.66 9.51
N PHE A 9 -10.17 9.95 8.92
CA PHE A 9 -10.56 10.10 7.52
C PHE A 9 -11.84 10.93 7.46
N ARG A 10 -11.82 12.07 6.77
CA ARG A 10 -12.99 12.97 6.63
C ARG A 10 -13.38 13.08 5.16
N CYS A 11 -14.67 13.23 4.87
CA CYS A 11 -15.15 13.56 3.53
C CYS A 11 -16.17 14.71 3.60
N PRO A 12 -16.42 15.41 2.47
CA PRO A 12 -17.55 16.32 2.35
C PRO A 12 -18.86 15.65 2.80
N LYS A 13 -19.73 16.42 3.46
CA LYS A 13 -20.99 15.91 4.04
C LYS A 13 -21.88 15.23 3.00
N GLU A 14 -21.86 15.72 1.77
CA GLU A 14 -22.62 15.19 0.64
C GLU A 14 -22.16 13.78 0.23
N LEU A 15 -20.95 13.38 0.61
CA LEU A 15 -20.34 12.09 0.29
C LEU A 15 -20.43 11.08 1.44
N ASP A 16 -20.96 11.49 2.59
CA ASP A 16 -21.11 10.62 3.76
C ASP A 16 -21.99 9.41 3.42
N GLY A 17 -21.49 8.22 3.73
CA GLY A 17 -22.13 6.94 3.38
C GLY A 17 -22.08 6.53 1.90
N LEU A 18 -21.52 7.35 0.99
CA LEU A 18 -21.44 7.04 -0.46
C LEU A 18 -20.08 6.49 -0.89
N LEU A 19 -19.02 6.89 -0.18
CA LEU A 19 -17.64 6.48 -0.47
C LEU A 19 -17.31 5.12 0.14
N PRO A 20 -16.54 4.28 -0.56
CA PRO A 20 -15.89 3.15 0.07
C PRO A 20 -14.98 3.64 1.21
N LEU A 21 -15.09 2.99 2.36
CA LEU A 21 -14.34 3.37 3.56
C LEU A 21 -12.88 2.90 3.44
N PRO A 22 -11.90 3.73 3.84
CA PRO A 22 -10.56 3.25 4.16
C PRO A 22 -10.66 2.13 5.18
N MET A 23 -9.86 1.08 4.99
CA MET A 23 -9.97 -0.13 5.81
C MET A 23 -8.60 -0.57 6.32
N LEU A 24 -8.57 -1.25 7.46
CA LEU A 24 -7.35 -1.91 7.92
C LEU A 24 -6.84 -2.88 6.86
N ALA A 25 -5.54 -2.83 6.57
CA ALA A 25 -4.95 -3.66 5.52
C ALA A 25 -5.09 -5.16 5.79
N ALA A 26 -5.10 -5.55 7.08
CA ALA A 26 -5.39 -6.91 7.53
C ALA A 26 -6.72 -7.49 6.98
N SER A 27 -7.72 -6.64 6.74
CA SER A 27 -9.02 -7.05 6.23
C SER A 27 -9.09 -7.11 4.70
N GLY A 28 -8.08 -6.58 3.99
CA GLY A 28 -8.10 -6.37 2.54
C GLY A 28 -7.12 -7.22 1.73
N LEU A 29 -6.64 -8.35 2.29
CA LEU A 29 -5.76 -9.28 1.59
C LEU A 29 -6.38 -9.82 0.29
N PRO A 30 -5.63 -9.89 -0.82
CA PRO A 30 -6.13 -10.40 -2.09
C PRO A 30 -6.43 -11.91 -2.02
N GLY A 31 -7.32 -12.38 -2.90
CA GLY A 31 -7.78 -13.77 -2.93
C GLY A 31 -6.64 -14.78 -3.05
N TRP A 32 -5.65 -14.50 -3.91
CA TRP A 32 -4.52 -15.39 -4.14
C TRP A 32 -3.68 -15.64 -2.87
N VAL A 33 -3.59 -14.71 -1.91
CA VAL A 33 -2.90 -14.94 -0.63
C VAL A 33 -3.67 -15.94 0.23
N LYS A 34 -5.00 -15.88 0.18
CA LYS A 34 -5.86 -16.84 0.90
C LYS A 34 -5.74 -18.23 0.29
N GLU A 35 -5.72 -18.30 -1.04
CA GLU A 35 -5.69 -19.54 -1.82
C GLU A 35 -4.32 -20.21 -1.89
N MET A 36 -3.22 -19.43 -1.92
CA MET A 36 -1.87 -19.98 -2.10
C MET A 36 -1.55 -21.06 -1.05
N PRO A 37 -0.83 -22.13 -1.40
CA PRO A 37 -0.50 -23.17 -0.45
C PRO A 37 0.54 -22.66 0.57
N ALA A 38 0.48 -23.18 1.80
CA ALA A 38 1.43 -22.81 2.84
C ALA A 38 2.84 -23.38 2.61
N GLN A 39 2.92 -24.49 1.87
CA GLN A 39 4.14 -25.19 1.49
C GLN A 39 4.05 -25.62 0.03
N ALA A 40 5.20 -25.73 -0.63
CA ALA A 40 5.31 -26.26 -1.99
C ALA A 40 6.56 -27.14 -2.11
N PHE A 41 6.48 -28.15 -2.98
CA PHE A 41 7.60 -29.06 -3.21
C PHE A 41 8.76 -28.35 -3.90
N ASN A 42 9.95 -28.40 -3.28
CA ASN A 42 11.19 -27.90 -3.84
C ASN A 42 11.96 -29.06 -4.46
N ALA A 43 11.99 -29.12 -5.79
CA ALA A 43 12.66 -30.19 -6.53
C ALA A 43 14.18 -30.27 -6.27
N VAL A 44 14.83 -29.12 -6.10
CA VAL A 44 16.28 -29.04 -5.85
C VAL A 44 16.64 -29.66 -4.50
N LEU A 45 15.82 -29.43 -3.48
CA LEU A 45 16.02 -29.96 -2.13
C LEU A 45 15.30 -31.30 -1.89
N SER A 46 14.52 -31.77 -2.87
CA SER A 46 13.67 -32.97 -2.80
C SER A 46 12.81 -33.02 -1.52
N ARG A 47 12.24 -31.88 -1.14
CA ARG A 47 11.37 -31.74 0.04
C ARG A 47 10.43 -30.56 -0.08
N ASP A 48 9.36 -30.58 0.71
CA ASP A 48 8.49 -29.40 0.84
C ASP A 48 9.19 -28.25 1.54
N HIS A 49 8.92 -27.03 1.06
CA HIS A 49 9.39 -25.78 1.63
C HIS A 49 8.23 -24.84 1.86
N ASP A 50 8.31 -24.06 2.94
CA ASP A 50 7.36 -22.99 3.22
C ASP A 50 7.35 -21.95 2.09
N THR A 51 6.16 -21.55 1.68
CA THR A 51 5.98 -20.43 0.74
C THR A 51 5.99 -19.10 1.47
N VAL A 52 5.94 -17.98 0.73
CA VAL A 52 5.81 -16.64 1.33
C VAL A 52 4.55 -16.47 2.20
N LYS A 53 3.54 -17.36 2.08
CA LYS A 53 2.38 -17.40 3.00
C LYS A 53 2.78 -17.57 4.46
N ARG A 54 3.89 -18.26 4.71
CA ARG A 54 4.45 -18.52 6.04
C ARG A 54 5.60 -17.58 6.40
N CYS A 55 5.93 -16.60 5.55
CA CYS A 55 6.94 -15.59 5.84
C CYS A 55 6.29 -14.43 6.61
N PRO A 56 6.52 -14.28 7.94
CA PRO A 56 5.81 -13.26 8.69
C PRO A 56 6.09 -11.83 8.22
N PRO A 57 7.34 -11.41 7.92
CA PRO A 57 7.59 -10.06 7.38
C PRO A 57 6.79 -9.74 6.10
N PHE A 58 6.57 -10.74 5.23
CA PHE A 58 5.80 -10.58 4.01
C PHE A 58 4.32 -10.29 4.33
N ILE A 59 3.71 -11.11 5.19
CA ILE A 59 2.30 -10.96 5.58
C ILE A 59 2.09 -9.74 6.47
N ASP A 60 3.01 -9.44 7.37
CA ASP A 60 2.95 -8.29 8.28
C ASP A 60 2.95 -6.99 7.48
N ALA A 61 3.79 -6.88 6.45
CA ALA A 61 3.79 -5.74 5.56
C ALA A 61 2.48 -5.60 4.75
N MET A 62 1.89 -6.71 4.30
CA MET A 62 0.59 -6.69 3.61
C MET A 62 -0.60 -6.34 4.51
N THR A 63 -0.48 -6.57 5.82
CA THR A 63 -1.60 -6.45 6.77
C THR A 63 -1.49 -5.22 7.69
N SER A 64 -0.37 -4.52 7.64
CA SER A 64 -0.11 -3.30 8.42
C SER A 64 -0.66 -2.05 7.73
N GLY A 65 -1.08 -1.06 8.52
CA GLY A 65 -1.61 0.20 8.00
C GLY A 65 -3.03 0.08 7.42
N PHE A 66 -3.36 0.98 6.51
CA PHE A 66 -4.71 1.12 5.94
C PHE A 66 -4.66 1.06 4.42
N LEU A 67 -5.68 0.48 3.81
CA LEU A 67 -5.90 0.47 2.37
C LEU A 67 -6.86 1.61 2.01
N ILE A 68 -6.50 2.36 0.98
CA ILE A 68 -7.34 3.41 0.42
C ILE A 68 -8.04 2.85 -0.83
N PRO A 69 -9.38 2.78 -0.83
CA PRO A 69 -10.14 2.19 -1.93
C PRO A 69 -10.35 3.17 -3.10
N LEU A 70 -10.49 2.61 -4.30
CA LEU A 70 -11.03 3.29 -5.47
C LEU A 70 -12.48 3.70 -5.24
N ILE A 71 -12.83 4.95 -5.59
CA ILE A 71 -14.13 5.56 -5.24
C ILE A 71 -15.32 5.03 -6.06
N CYS A 72 -15.11 4.56 -7.28
CA CYS A 72 -16.13 3.98 -8.16
C CYS A 72 -15.52 2.95 -9.15
N ASP A 73 -16.36 2.28 -9.93
CA ASP A 73 -15.90 1.39 -10.99
C ASP A 73 -15.21 2.20 -12.10
N VAL A 74 -14.04 1.73 -12.55
CA VAL A 74 -13.32 2.31 -13.69
C VAL A 74 -13.12 1.24 -14.73
N LYS A 75 -13.79 1.38 -15.88
CA LYS A 75 -13.60 0.51 -17.04
C LYS A 75 -12.38 1.00 -17.82
N PHE A 76 -11.51 0.07 -18.20
CA PHE A 76 -10.44 0.31 -19.17
C PHE A 76 -10.62 -0.67 -20.33
N GLU A 77 -10.77 -0.13 -21.53
CA GLU A 77 -11.02 -0.91 -22.74
C GLU A 77 -10.37 -0.19 -23.93
N ASN A 78 -9.60 -0.93 -24.73
CA ASN A 78 -8.93 -0.40 -25.93
C ASN A 78 -8.09 0.87 -25.69
N GLY A 79 -7.45 0.98 -24.52
CA GLY A 79 -6.60 2.13 -24.18
C GLY A 79 -7.35 3.33 -23.61
N GLU A 80 -8.67 3.25 -23.42
CA GLU A 80 -9.51 4.33 -22.89
C GLU A 80 -10.05 3.99 -21.51
N PHE A 81 -10.09 5.01 -20.63
CA PHE A 81 -10.72 4.93 -19.32
C PHE A 81 -12.13 5.52 -19.37
N THR A 82 -13.11 4.77 -18.91
CA THR A 82 -14.51 5.22 -18.77
C THR A 82 -15.03 4.87 -17.38
N TRP A 83 -15.96 5.67 -16.87
CA TRP A 83 -16.62 5.45 -15.59
C TRP A 83 -18.03 6.02 -15.65
N ASP A 84 -18.92 5.44 -14.86
CA ASP A 84 -20.21 6.01 -14.55
C ASP A 84 -20.25 6.24 -13.03
N TYR A 85 -20.28 7.51 -12.64
CA TYR A 85 -20.23 7.88 -11.24
C TYR A 85 -21.08 9.10 -10.96
N ASP A 86 -22.33 8.83 -10.59
CA ASP A 86 -23.27 9.86 -10.19
C ASP A 86 -22.98 10.29 -8.75
N LEU A 87 -22.30 11.43 -8.61
CA LEU A 87 -22.06 12.08 -7.34
C LEU A 87 -23.08 13.21 -7.12
N PRO A 88 -23.60 13.38 -5.89
CA PRO A 88 -24.50 14.49 -5.60
C PRO A 88 -23.83 15.84 -5.95
N PRO A 89 -24.63 16.91 -6.22
CA PRO A 89 -24.10 18.25 -6.40
C PRO A 89 -23.17 18.63 -5.26
N GLY A 90 -22.10 19.37 -5.58
CA GLY A 90 -21.17 19.83 -4.56
C GLY A 90 -21.83 20.90 -3.69
N GLY A 91 -21.52 20.88 -2.39
CA GLY A 91 -21.89 21.95 -1.47
C GLY A 91 -20.85 23.08 -1.47
N GLU A 92 -20.61 23.66 -0.29
CA GLU A 92 -19.64 24.75 -0.10
C GLU A 92 -18.20 24.33 -0.42
N SER A 93 -17.88 23.04 -0.24
CA SER A 93 -16.59 22.45 -0.63
C SER A 93 -16.72 21.76 -1.98
N GLY A 94 -16.06 22.30 -3.01
CA GLY A 94 -15.93 21.61 -4.29
C GLY A 94 -14.98 20.42 -4.18
N PHE A 95 -15.34 19.29 -4.77
CA PHE A 95 -14.49 18.09 -4.82
C PHE A 95 -14.38 17.56 -6.26
N VAL A 96 -13.31 16.81 -6.52
CA VAL A 96 -13.07 16.21 -7.84
C VAL A 96 -14.12 15.14 -8.14
N ARG A 97 -14.63 15.12 -9.38
CA ARG A 97 -15.70 14.20 -9.79
C ARG A 97 -15.22 12.99 -10.58
N SER A 98 -14.04 13.08 -11.20
CA SER A 98 -13.44 11.93 -11.87
C SER A 98 -12.72 11.04 -10.85
N PRO A 99 -12.77 9.71 -10.99
CA PRO A 99 -12.01 8.78 -10.14
C PRO A 99 -10.52 8.80 -10.45
N ILE A 100 -10.15 9.26 -11.63
CA ILE A 100 -8.77 9.40 -12.08
C ILE A 100 -8.52 10.76 -12.71
N GLY A 101 -7.28 11.21 -12.65
CA GLY A 101 -6.73 12.29 -13.47
C GLY A 101 -5.54 11.78 -14.28
N PHE A 102 -5.17 12.52 -15.32
CA PHE A 102 -3.99 12.22 -16.13
C PHE A 102 -2.88 13.22 -15.82
N HIS A 103 -1.65 12.71 -15.79
CA HIS A 103 -0.45 13.54 -15.78
C HIS A 103 0.11 13.63 -17.19
N ASP A 104 0.58 14.82 -17.57
CA ASP A 104 1.32 14.98 -18.82
C ASP A 104 2.70 14.31 -18.70
N ALA A 105 3.16 13.68 -19.79
CA ALA A 105 4.43 12.98 -19.82
C ALA A 105 5.64 13.91 -19.51
N SER A 106 5.50 15.22 -19.69
CA SER A 106 6.51 16.21 -19.28
C SER A 106 6.82 16.15 -17.79
N GLN A 107 5.84 15.81 -16.94
CA GLN A 107 6.01 15.80 -15.48
C GLN A 107 6.95 14.70 -14.98
N VAL A 108 7.23 13.71 -15.81
CA VAL A 108 8.17 12.62 -15.51
C VAL A 108 9.35 12.56 -16.45
N THR A 109 9.51 13.54 -17.34
CA THR A 109 10.65 13.62 -18.26
C THR A 109 11.97 13.57 -17.49
N GLY A 110 12.87 12.69 -17.90
CA GLY A 110 14.17 12.48 -17.23
C GLY A 110 14.13 11.55 -16.01
N THR A 111 12.96 11.00 -15.66
CA THR A 111 12.85 9.97 -14.62
C THR A 111 12.77 8.56 -15.24
N PRO A 112 13.10 7.50 -14.49
CA PRO A 112 12.86 6.11 -14.93
C PRO A 112 11.38 5.75 -15.16
N LEU A 113 10.44 6.64 -14.81
CA LEU A 113 9.01 6.47 -15.06
C LEU A 113 8.60 6.96 -16.45
N PHE A 114 9.45 7.71 -17.14
CA PHE A 114 9.17 8.20 -18.48
C PHE A 114 9.10 7.03 -19.46
N ASP A 115 7.94 6.85 -20.05
CA ASP A 115 7.71 6.00 -21.20
C ASP A 115 6.71 6.77 -22.09
N ALA A 116 7.10 7.03 -23.34
CA ALA A 116 6.38 7.95 -24.21
C ALA A 116 4.92 7.51 -24.46
N ASP A 117 4.67 6.20 -24.36
CA ASP A 117 3.39 5.57 -24.70
C ASP A 117 2.66 4.98 -23.47
N ARG A 118 3.00 5.40 -22.24
CA ARG A 118 2.33 4.91 -21.02
C ARG A 118 1.59 5.99 -20.24
N TYR A 119 0.39 5.64 -19.79
CA TYR A 119 -0.42 6.51 -18.94
C TYR A 119 0.14 6.59 -17.52
N LEU A 120 0.51 7.80 -17.12
CA LEU A 120 0.55 8.17 -15.72
C LEU A 120 -0.82 8.69 -15.33
N ILE A 121 -1.51 7.86 -14.55
CA ILE A 121 -2.79 8.20 -13.98
C ILE A 121 -2.58 8.68 -12.55
N LYS A 122 -3.60 9.32 -12.00
CA LYS A 122 -3.67 9.71 -10.59
C LYS A 122 -5.02 9.30 -10.08
N PHE A 123 -5.08 8.35 -9.16
CA PHE A 123 -6.32 8.01 -8.50
C PHE A 123 -6.73 9.15 -7.58
N HIS A 124 -7.94 9.66 -7.80
CA HIS A 124 -8.53 10.65 -6.93
C HIS A 124 -9.11 9.98 -5.70
N ASN A 125 -8.84 10.63 -4.57
CA ASN A 125 -9.27 10.23 -3.25
C ASN A 125 -10.11 11.38 -2.69
N LEU A 126 -11.23 11.02 -2.09
CA LEU A 126 -12.20 11.97 -1.55
C LEU A 126 -12.19 12.01 -0.02
N TRP A 127 -11.24 11.30 0.60
CA TRP A 127 -10.92 11.40 2.02
C TRP A 127 -9.78 12.39 2.26
N THR A 128 -9.99 13.37 3.12
CA THR A 128 -8.85 14.02 3.80
C THR A 128 -8.38 13.13 4.94
N ILE A 129 -7.09 13.20 5.27
CA ILE A 129 -6.45 12.24 6.17
C ILE A 129 -5.63 13.00 7.18
N GLU A 130 -5.96 12.82 8.46
CA GLU A 130 -5.29 13.46 9.59
C GLU A 130 -4.55 12.42 10.41
N ALA A 131 -3.27 12.66 10.65
CA ALA A 131 -2.43 11.84 11.51
C ALA A 131 -2.14 12.56 12.84
N PRO A 132 -1.82 11.83 13.93
CA PRO A 132 -1.39 12.44 15.17
C PRO A 132 -0.12 13.29 15.01
N ASP A 133 0.06 14.27 15.90
CA ASP A 133 1.21 15.19 15.88
C ASP A 133 2.55 14.46 15.74
N GLY A 134 3.41 14.94 14.82
CA GLY A 134 4.71 14.36 14.55
C GLY A 134 4.71 13.14 13.61
N TYR A 135 3.56 12.72 13.07
CA TYR A 135 3.46 11.61 12.12
C TYR A 135 3.27 12.07 10.69
N SER A 136 4.02 11.43 9.79
CA SER A 136 3.75 11.41 8.36
C SER A 136 3.05 10.12 7.98
N LEU A 137 2.39 10.08 6.83
CA LEU A 137 1.90 8.86 6.22
C LEU A 137 2.71 8.53 4.97
N LEU A 138 3.26 7.31 4.94
CA LEU A 138 3.87 6.75 3.75
C LEU A 138 2.77 6.08 2.93
N PHE A 139 2.40 6.69 1.81
CA PHE A 139 1.51 6.11 0.81
C PHE A 139 2.33 5.33 -0.20
N THR A 140 1.89 4.14 -0.57
CA THR A 140 2.57 3.30 -1.55
C THR A 140 1.57 2.38 -2.24
N HIS A 141 1.99 1.71 -3.30
CA HIS A 141 1.27 0.56 -3.86
C HIS A 141 0.93 -0.45 -2.75
N PRO A 142 -0.29 -1.03 -2.71
CA PRO A 142 -0.60 -2.10 -1.78
C PRO A 142 0.48 -3.18 -1.81
N VAL A 143 1.13 -3.36 -0.66
CA VAL A 143 2.37 -4.11 -0.55
C VAL A 143 2.14 -5.54 -1.03
N ASN A 144 3.06 -6.02 -1.87
CA ASN A 144 3.02 -7.34 -2.50
C ASN A 144 1.73 -7.65 -3.30
N ARG A 145 0.95 -6.66 -3.73
CA ARG A 145 -0.27 -6.85 -4.52
C ARG A 145 0.01 -6.74 -6.02
N PHE A 146 0.61 -7.78 -6.57
CA PHE A 146 1.10 -7.81 -7.96
C PHE A 146 0.00 -8.05 -9.00
N ASP A 147 -1.23 -8.35 -8.57
CA ASP A 147 -2.40 -8.66 -9.40
C ASP A 147 -3.09 -7.43 -10.01
N LEU A 148 -2.65 -6.21 -9.68
CA LEU A 148 -3.27 -4.97 -10.17
C LEU A 148 -2.61 -4.49 -11.48
N PRO A 149 -3.38 -3.89 -12.41
CA PRO A 149 -2.87 -3.43 -13.71
C PRO A 149 -2.03 -2.14 -13.63
N PHE A 150 -1.83 -1.62 -12.42
CA PHE A 150 -1.09 -0.41 -12.13
C PHE A 150 -0.13 -0.60 -10.94
N THR A 151 0.77 0.36 -10.77
CA THR A 151 1.61 0.48 -9.58
C THR A 151 1.54 1.90 -9.08
N THR A 152 1.02 2.09 -7.87
CA THR A 152 0.98 3.39 -7.22
C THR A 152 2.37 3.83 -6.78
N LEU A 153 2.70 5.08 -7.08
CA LEU A 153 3.98 5.67 -6.69
C LEU A 153 4.01 5.90 -5.18
N THR A 154 5.18 5.69 -4.60
CA THR A 154 5.40 5.90 -3.17
C THR A 154 5.60 7.39 -2.87
N GLY A 155 4.89 7.90 -1.86
CA GLY A 155 5.02 9.27 -1.40
C GLY A 155 4.88 9.36 0.12
N LEU A 156 5.58 10.31 0.73
CA LEU A 156 5.50 10.60 2.17
C LEU A 156 4.84 11.96 2.36
N VAL A 157 3.80 12.03 3.18
CA VAL A 157 3.06 13.27 3.43
C VAL A 157 2.93 13.51 4.92
N ASP A 158 3.23 14.73 5.37
CA ASP A 158 3.08 15.16 6.76
C ASP A 158 1.60 15.39 7.09
N CYS A 159 0.82 14.32 7.26
CA CYS A 159 -0.63 14.37 7.47
C CYS A 159 -1.07 14.93 8.83
N ASP A 160 -0.15 15.19 9.75
CA ASP A 160 -0.44 16.02 10.92
C ASP A 160 -0.49 17.51 10.57
N ARG A 161 0.11 17.92 9.44
CA ARG A 161 0.17 19.32 8.96
C ARG A 161 -0.62 19.55 7.67
N TYR A 162 -0.74 18.53 6.83
CA TYR A 162 -1.43 18.55 5.54
C TYR A 162 -2.63 17.59 5.60
N HIS A 163 -3.70 18.01 6.28
CA HIS A 163 -4.91 17.20 6.52
C HIS A 163 -6.22 17.85 6.05
N ASP A 164 -6.19 19.10 5.59
CA ASP A 164 -7.39 19.81 5.11
C ASP A 164 -7.56 19.75 3.58
N ALA A 165 -6.63 19.10 2.88
CA ALA A 165 -6.68 18.89 1.44
C ALA A 165 -6.64 17.40 1.07
N TRP A 166 -7.11 17.07 -0.13
CA TRP A 166 -7.09 15.70 -0.63
C TRP A 166 -5.70 15.29 -1.10
N ILE A 167 -5.22 14.17 -0.57
CA ILE A 167 -4.04 13.48 -1.07
C ILE A 167 -4.49 12.52 -2.15
N HIS A 168 -3.98 12.68 -3.36
CA HIS A 168 -4.25 11.79 -4.50
C HIS A 168 -3.07 10.85 -4.74
N PHE A 169 -3.29 9.78 -5.51
CA PHE A 169 -2.30 8.72 -5.67
C PHE A 169 -1.86 8.58 -7.13
N PRO A 170 -0.75 9.22 -7.54
CA PRO A 170 -0.13 8.97 -8.84
C PRO A 170 0.21 7.48 -8.99
N ALA A 171 -0.09 6.92 -10.14
CA ALA A 171 0.16 5.52 -10.44
C ALA A 171 0.60 5.35 -11.90
N ARG A 172 1.53 4.42 -12.10
CA ARG A 172 1.91 3.95 -13.43
C ARG A 172 0.94 2.86 -13.84
N TRP A 173 0.17 3.09 -14.89
CA TRP A 173 -0.55 2.01 -15.56
C TRP A 173 0.46 1.19 -16.37
N HIS A 174 0.63 -0.09 -16.06
CA HIS A 174 1.68 -0.91 -16.66
C HIS A 174 1.16 -2.10 -17.45
N ASP A 175 -0.07 -2.54 -17.18
CA ASP A 175 -0.74 -3.59 -17.95
C ASP A 175 -1.55 -2.99 -19.11
N ALA A 176 -0.89 -2.82 -20.26
CA ALA A 176 -1.53 -2.33 -21.48
C ALA A 176 -2.51 -3.36 -22.10
N SER A 177 -2.48 -4.62 -21.65
CA SER A 177 -3.35 -5.69 -22.15
C SER A 177 -4.65 -5.81 -21.38
N PHE A 178 -4.73 -5.20 -20.19
CA PHE A 178 -5.94 -5.16 -19.39
C PHE A 178 -7.11 -4.64 -20.23
N ASN A 179 -8.22 -5.37 -20.22
CA ASN A 179 -9.49 -4.94 -20.76
C ASN A 179 -10.56 -5.45 -19.79
N GLY A 180 -11.20 -4.54 -19.07
CA GLY A 180 -12.11 -4.90 -18.00
C GLY A 180 -12.46 -3.73 -17.09
N VAL A 181 -13.02 -4.06 -15.93
CA VAL A 181 -13.43 -3.09 -14.91
C VAL A 181 -12.53 -3.25 -13.70
N LEU A 182 -11.96 -2.14 -13.24
CA LEU A 182 -11.37 -2.01 -11.92
C LEU A 182 -12.51 -1.66 -10.93
N PRO A 183 -12.93 -2.58 -10.06
CA PRO A 183 -14.13 -2.36 -9.26
C PRO A 183 -13.95 -1.28 -8.18
N LYS A 184 -15.03 -0.58 -7.85
CA LYS A 184 -15.20 0.25 -6.66
C LYS A 184 -14.74 -0.53 -5.44
N GLY A 185 -13.94 0.10 -4.58
CA GLY A 185 -13.35 -0.57 -3.43
C GLY A 185 -11.99 -1.23 -3.69
N THR A 186 -11.52 -1.32 -4.95
CA THR A 186 -10.18 -1.84 -5.23
C THR A 186 -9.12 -1.01 -4.50
N PRO A 187 -8.22 -1.62 -3.71
CA PRO A 187 -7.18 -0.86 -3.04
C PRO A 187 -6.22 -0.21 -4.04
N VAL A 188 -6.22 1.11 -4.11
CA VAL A 188 -5.33 1.89 -4.98
C VAL A 188 -4.07 2.35 -4.27
N ALA A 189 -4.10 2.45 -2.94
CA ALA A 189 -2.93 2.75 -2.13
C ALA A 189 -3.00 2.02 -0.79
N GLN A 190 -1.85 1.84 -0.16
CA GLN A 190 -1.71 1.47 1.23
C GLN A 190 -0.94 2.58 1.95
N CYS A 191 -1.39 2.97 3.14
CA CYS A 191 -0.72 3.99 3.94
C CYS A 191 -0.26 3.47 5.30
N PHE A 192 0.96 3.88 5.68
CA PHE A 192 1.58 3.54 6.95
C PHE A 192 1.86 4.80 7.78
N PRO A 193 1.47 4.86 9.06
CA PRO A 193 1.94 5.89 9.97
C PRO A 193 3.45 5.76 10.19
N VAL A 194 4.18 6.85 9.96
CA VAL A 194 5.62 6.96 10.16
C VAL A 194 5.87 8.11 11.11
N LYS A 195 6.36 7.80 12.30
CA LYS A 195 6.79 8.82 13.25
C LYS A 195 8.05 9.50 12.69
N ARG A 196 8.04 10.84 12.60
CA ARG A 196 9.21 11.58 12.13
C ARG A 196 10.25 11.64 13.25
N GLU A 197 11.38 10.97 13.01
CA GLU A 197 12.55 10.98 13.91
C GLU A 197 13.82 11.16 13.08
N ASN A 198 14.81 11.83 13.67
CA ASN A 198 16.13 12.00 13.06
C ASN A 198 17.03 10.84 13.48
N TRP A 199 17.61 10.16 12.50
CA TRP A 199 18.50 9.03 12.71
C TRP A 199 19.95 9.41 12.41
N SER A 200 20.87 8.92 13.24
CA SER A 200 22.30 8.90 12.93
C SER A 200 22.78 7.45 12.89
N ALA A 201 23.77 7.16 12.06
CA ALA A 201 24.29 5.81 11.86
C ALA A 201 25.69 5.66 12.47
N ARG A 202 25.97 4.48 13.04
CA ARG A 202 27.30 4.06 13.49
C ARG A 202 27.55 2.64 13.04
N THR A 203 28.75 2.40 12.50
CA THR A 203 29.24 1.04 12.18
C THR A 203 30.11 0.52 13.31
N ALA A 204 29.98 -0.76 13.65
CA ALA A 204 30.82 -1.44 14.63
C ALA A 204 31.04 -2.90 14.20
N ALA A 205 32.20 -3.46 14.54
CA ALA A 205 32.43 -4.90 14.44
C ALA A 205 31.77 -5.61 15.62
N PHE A 206 31.31 -6.84 15.42
CA PHE A 206 30.85 -7.67 16.53
C PHE A 206 31.99 -7.95 17.49
N ASN A 207 31.70 -7.87 18.79
CA ASN A 207 32.53 -8.52 19.80
C ASN A 207 32.27 -10.04 19.82
N GLU A 208 33.03 -10.77 20.64
CA GLU A 208 32.93 -12.24 20.74
C GLU A 208 31.52 -12.71 21.15
N GLU A 209 30.90 -12.00 22.10
CA GLU A 209 29.57 -12.34 22.59
C GLU A 209 28.48 -12.09 21.52
N GLU A 210 28.58 -10.97 20.80
CA GLU A 210 27.69 -10.65 19.66
C GLU A 210 27.84 -11.67 18.54
N THR A 211 29.07 -12.10 18.27
CA THR A 211 29.35 -13.15 17.28
C THR A 211 28.67 -14.45 17.68
N GLN A 212 28.79 -14.85 18.96
CA GLN A 212 28.16 -16.06 19.47
C GLN A 212 26.62 -15.97 19.41
N ARG A 213 26.02 -14.84 19.85
CA ARG A 213 24.57 -14.63 19.77
C ARG A 213 24.06 -14.70 18.32
N ALA A 214 24.77 -14.09 17.38
CA ALA A 214 24.40 -14.14 15.96
C ALA A 214 24.49 -15.57 15.41
N HIS A 215 25.54 -16.31 15.77
CA HIS A 215 25.72 -17.71 15.39
C HIS A 215 24.57 -18.59 15.93
N ASP A 216 24.26 -18.48 17.21
CA ASP A 216 23.23 -19.28 17.87
C ASP A 216 21.84 -18.99 17.31
N LEU A 217 21.50 -17.71 17.10
CA LEU A 217 20.23 -17.32 16.51
C LEU A 217 20.10 -17.81 15.06
N THR A 218 21.16 -17.68 14.26
CA THR A 218 21.16 -18.14 12.86
C THR A 218 20.94 -19.65 12.78
N ASN A 219 21.63 -20.41 13.63
CA ASN A 219 21.45 -21.86 13.73
C ASN A 219 20.06 -22.25 14.22
N ALA A 220 19.51 -21.52 15.20
CA ALA A 220 18.16 -21.76 15.72
C ALA A 220 17.10 -21.55 14.62
N ILE A 221 17.19 -20.44 13.87
CA ILE A 221 16.28 -20.14 12.76
C ILE A 221 16.44 -21.18 11.62
N PHE A 222 17.67 -21.62 11.34
CA PHE A 222 17.91 -22.64 10.32
C PHE A 222 17.28 -23.99 10.68
N ARG A 223 17.38 -24.39 11.97
CA ARG A 223 16.79 -25.64 12.47
C ARG A 223 15.27 -25.58 12.59
N ASP A 224 14.74 -24.43 13.00
CA ASP A 224 13.32 -24.21 13.21
C ASP A 224 12.90 -22.81 12.76
N LYS A 225 12.27 -22.75 11.58
CA LYS A 225 11.76 -21.50 10.98
C LYS A 225 10.70 -20.81 11.85
N SER A 226 10.06 -21.50 12.79
CA SER A 226 9.07 -20.91 13.70
C SER A 226 9.68 -20.01 14.77
N VAL A 227 10.99 -20.10 15.02
CA VAL A 227 11.70 -19.31 16.05
C VAL A 227 11.44 -17.81 15.87
N TYR A 228 11.56 -17.29 14.64
CA TYR A 228 11.28 -15.88 14.36
C TYR A 228 9.87 -15.49 14.81
N ARG A 229 8.86 -16.26 14.37
CA ARG A 229 7.45 -15.98 14.70
C ARG A 229 7.16 -16.11 16.20
N ARG A 230 7.79 -17.06 16.89
CA ARG A 230 7.51 -17.34 18.32
C ARG A 230 8.22 -16.37 19.27
N GLN A 231 9.40 -15.88 18.91
CA GLN A 231 10.26 -15.13 19.82
C GLN A 231 10.43 -13.65 19.44
N PHE A 232 10.29 -13.30 18.16
CA PHE A 232 10.68 -11.97 17.66
C PHE A 232 9.54 -11.20 16.99
N ARG A 233 8.42 -11.85 16.68
CA ARG A 233 7.22 -11.16 16.18
C ARG A 233 6.40 -10.67 17.37
N ALA A 234 6.16 -9.36 17.42
CA ALA A 234 5.31 -8.70 18.41
C ALA A 234 3.82 -8.99 18.19
#